data_AF-A0A2V5W2H2-F1
#
_entry.id   AF-A0A2V5W2H2-F1
#
_cell.length_a   1.000
_cell.length_b   1.000
_cell.length_c   1.000
_cell.angle_alpha   90.00
_cell.angle_beta   90.00
_cell.angle_gamma   90.00
#
_symmetry.space_group_name_H-M   'P 1'
#
loop_
_entity.id
_entity.type
_entity.pdbx_description
1 polymer ?
#
loop_
_entity_poly.entity_id
_entity_poly.type
_entity_poly.pdbx_seq_one_letter_code
_entity_poly.pdbx_strand_id
1 'polypeptide(L)'
;MESNKPEDFPYKTFLNILHQPLEVIDVQKLVDACSDKWYNQTLCQVNDSVVRLGVLEGEYHWHEHNDIDEFFFVLDGHFLIDLEDKVVDLGPRQGFVVSKGVRHRTRASKRTV
;
A
#
# COMPACT_ATOMS: atom_id res chain seq x y z
N MET A 1 -20.61 -1.64 -26.35
CA MET A 1 -19.82 -0.74 -25.49
C MET A 1 -20.02 -1.29 -24.09
N GLU A 2 -19.07 -2.09 -23.62
CA GLU A 2 -19.17 -2.76 -22.32
C GLU A 2 -19.17 -1.71 -21.20
N SER A 3 -20.15 -1.85 -20.33
CA SER A 3 -20.37 -1.00 -19.17
C SER A 3 -19.26 -1.25 -18.15
N ASN A 4 -18.54 -0.18 -17.80
CA ASN A 4 -17.54 -0.17 -16.74
C ASN A 4 -18.26 -0.37 -15.40
N LYS A 5 -18.42 -1.63 -14.97
CA LYS A 5 -18.86 -1.93 -13.60
C LYS A 5 -17.68 -1.61 -12.68
N PRO A 6 -17.90 -0.94 -11.54
CA PRO A 6 -16.87 -0.89 -10.50
C PRO A 6 -16.57 -2.34 -10.09
N GLU A 7 -15.33 -2.77 -10.29
CA GLU A 7 -14.87 -4.04 -9.74
C GLU A 7 -14.87 -3.92 -8.22
N ASP A 8 -15.65 -4.77 -7.56
CA ASP A 8 -15.74 -4.82 -6.11
C ASP A 8 -14.54 -5.61 -5.59
N PHE A 9 -13.44 -4.90 -5.36
CA PHE A 9 -12.23 -5.51 -4.85
C PHE A 9 -12.31 -5.72 -3.34
N PRO A 10 -11.75 -6.82 -2.79
CA PRO A 10 -11.84 -7.15 -1.37
C PRO A 10 -10.87 -6.34 -0.49
N TYR A 11 -10.55 -5.09 -0.89
CA TYR A 11 -9.60 -4.25 -0.17
C TYR A 11 -10.28 -3.50 0.97
N LYS A 12 -9.71 -3.55 2.17
CA LYS A 12 -10.14 -2.70 3.28
C LYS A 12 -9.24 -1.49 3.38
N THR A 13 -9.70 -0.39 2.79
CA THR A 13 -9.00 0.89 2.80
C THR A 13 -9.68 1.88 3.73
N PHE A 14 -8.94 2.36 4.73
CA PHE A 14 -9.38 3.32 5.72
C PHE A 14 -8.62 4.64 5.53
N LEU A 15 -9.32 5.66 5.05
CA LEU A 15 -8.71 6.96 4.72
C LEU A 15 -8.73 7.96 5.87
N ASN A 16 -9.36 7.64 7.00
CA ASN A 16 -9.33 8.48 8.20
C ASN A 16 -7.91 8.53 8.78
N ILE A 17 -7.53 9.69 9.32
CA ILE A 17 -6.29 9.84 10.08
C ILE A 17 -6.46 9.15 11.44
N LEU A 18 -5.65 8.13 11.71
CA LEU A 18 -5.73 7.36 12.96
C LEU A 18 -4.99 8.04 14.13
N HIS A 19 -3.88 8.72 13.85
CA HIS A 19 -3.02 9.36 14.84
C HIS A 19 -2.81 10.85 14.54
N GLN A 20 -2.92 11.66 15.58
CA GLN A 20 -2.68 13.11 15.53
C GLN A 20 -1.19 13.45 15.72
N PRO A 21 -0.75 14.69 15.41
CA PRO A 21 0.60 15.12 15.72
C PRO A 21 0.95 14.93 17.20
N LEU A 22 2.19 14.51 17.48
CA LEU A 22 2.73 14.21 18.82
C LEU A 22 2.18 12.91 19.46
N GLU A 23 1.52 12.04 18.70
CA GLU A 23 1.16 10.69 19.14
C GLU A 23 2.18 9.64 18.67
N VAL A 24 2.47 8.66 19.52
CA VAL A 24 3.31 7.51 19.17
C VAL A 24 2.50 6.53 18.34
N ILE A 25 3.06 6.13 17.19
CA ILE A 25 2.46 5.13 16.30
C ILE A 25 3.16 3.79 16.52
N ASP A 26 2.46 2.84 17.15
CA ASP A 26 2.92 1.46 17.32
C ASP A 26 2.41 0.60 16.17
N VAL A 27 3.21 0.51 15.12
CA VAL A 27 2.87 -0.26 13.92
C VAL A 27 2.69 -1.75 14.23
N GLN A 28 3.52 -2.32 15.10
CA GLN A 28 3.44 -3.75 15.42
C GLN A 28 2.09 -4.11 16.05
N LYS A 29 1.62 -3.28 16.98
CA LYS A 29 0.29 -3.47 17.60
C LYS A 29 -0.84 -3.45 16.58
N LEU A 30 -0.77 -2.60 15.56
CA LEU A 30 -1.77 -2.54 14.48
C LEU A 30 -1.70 -3.79 13.59
N VAL A 31 -0.48 -4.24 13.25
CA VAL A 31 -0.25 -5.46 12.47
C VAL A 31 -0.78 -6.69 13.20
N ASP A 32 -0.53 -6.83 14.50
CA ASP A 32 -0.97 -7.95 15.33
C ASP A 32 -2.51 -8.00 15.43
N ALA A 33 -3.17 -6.84 15.42
CA ALA A 33 -4.62 -6.74 15.46
C ALA A 33 -5.29 -6.97 14.09
N CYS A 34 -4.54 -6.92 12.99
CA CYS A 34 -5.08 -7.02 11.64
C CYS A 34 -5.30 -8.48 11.20
N SER A 35 -6.55 -8.89 11.01
CA SER A 35 -6.89 -10.21 10.46
C SER A 35 -7.14 -10.23 8.95
N ASP A 36 -7.08 -9.06 8.30
CA ASP A 36 -7.41 -8.90 6.89
C ASP A 36 -6.20 -9.18 5.99
N LYS A 37 -6.48 -9.71 4.79
CA LYS A 37 -5.44 -9.98 3.78
C LYS A 37 -5.04 -8.75 2.98
N TRP A 38 -5.96 -7.80 2.84
CA TRP A 38 -5.70 -6.54 2.17
C TRP A 38 -6.26 -5.42 3.03
N TYR A 39 -5.38 -4.82 3.80
CA TYR A 39 -5.67 -3.73 4.71
C TYR A 39 -4.75 -2.56 4.41
N ASN A 40 -5.32 -1.36 4.30
CA ASN A 40 -4.59 -0.13 4.10
C ASN A 40 -5.19 0.95 5.02
N GLN A 41 -4.39 1.50 5.93
CA GLN A 41 -4.84 2.48 6.91
C GLN A 41 -3.95 3.71 6.88
N THR A 42 -4.56 4.88 6.69
CA THR A 42 -3.87 6.15 6.95
C THR A 42 -3.54 6.26 8.43
N LEU A 43 -2.24 6.30 8.74
CA LEU A 43 -1.73 6.42 10.10
C LEU A 43 -1.72 7.88 10.54
N CYS A 44 -1.09 8.74 9.74
CA CYS A 44 -0.96 10.17 10.03
C CYS A 44 -0.81 10.99 8.75
N GLN A 45 -0.94 12.30 8.89
CA GLN A 45 -0.66 13.26 7.83
C GLN A 45 0.63 14.03 8.15
N VAL A 46 1.49 14.19 7.15
CA VAL A 46 2.73 14.97 7.21
C VAL A 46 2.70 15.95 6.05
N ASN A 47 2.44 17.23 6.35
CA ASN A 47 2.18 18.26 5.34
C ASN A 47 1.06 17.80 4.38
N ASP A 48 1.35 17.77 3.08
CA ASP A 48 0.41 17.36 2.03
C ASP A 48 0.47 15.84 1.72
N SER A 49 1.23 15.07 2.50
CA SER A 49 1.37 13.62 2.35
C SER A 49 0.75 12.87 3.51
N VAL A 50 0.43 11.59 3.30
CA VAL A 50 -0.02 10.69 4.36
C VAL A 50 0.91 9.49 4.45
N VAL A 51 1.12 9.01 5.67
CA VAL A 51 1.79 7.74 5.92
C VAL A 51 0.70 6.68 6.08
N ARG A 52 0.83 5.57 5.36
CA ARG A 52 -0.13 4.46 5.42
C ARG A 52 0.55 3.17 5.85
N LEU A 53 -0.17 2.36 6.63
CA LEU A 53 0.18 0.98 6.93
C LEU A 53 -0.54 0.06 5.95
N GLY A 54 0.23 -0.73 5.21
CA GLY A 54 -0.27 -1.85 4.42
C GLY A 54 -0.10 -3.17 5.19
N VAL A 55 -1.12 -4.04 5.16
CA VAL A 55 -0.96 -5.47 5.46
C VAL A 55 -1.54 -6.22 4.26
N LEU A 56 -0.66 -6.83 3.48
CA LEU A 56 -0.92 -7.20 2.09
C LEU A 56 -0.62 -8.68 1.84
N GLU A 57 -1.59 -9.39 1.28
CA GLU A 57 -1.51 -10.76 0.79
C GLU A 57 -2.46 -10.93 -0.40
N GLY A 58 -1.92 -11.19 -1.58
CA GLY A 58 -2.63 -11.26 -2.85
C GLY A 58 -2.16 -10.19 -3.83
N GLU A 59 -3.01 -9.85 -4.79
CA GLU A 59 -2.69 -8.90 -5.86
C GLU A 59 -3.64 -7.71 -5.83
N TYR A 60 -3.08 -6.52 -6.01
CA TYR A 60 -3.85 -5.32 -6.30
C TYR A 60 -4.19 -5.25 -7.79
N HIS A 61 -5.03 -4.30 -8.17
CA HIS A 61 -5.26 -4.02 -9.58
C HIS A 61 -4.15 -3.13 -10.16
N TRP A 62 -4.01 -3.17 -11.48
CA TRP A 62 -3.16 -2.21 -12.18
C TRP A 62 -3.76 -0.81 -12.06
N HIS A 63 -2.97 0.15 -11.62
CA HIS A 63 -3.39 1.53 -11.39
C HIS A 63 -2.24 2.50 -11.68
N GLU A 64 -2.56 3.79 -11.65
CA GLU A 64 -1.62 4.88 -11.81
C GLU A 64 -2.06 6.09 -10.97
N HIS A 65 -1.10 6.91 -10.58
CA HIS A 65 -1.34 8.16 -9.87
C HIS A 65 -0.79 9.32 -10.71
N ASN A 66 -1.66 10.20 -11.20
CA ASN A 66 -1.24 11.25 -12.14
C ASN A 66 -0.44 12.38 -11.46
N ASP A 67 -0.72 12.63 -10.19
CA ASP A 67 -0.28 13.85 -9.52
C ASP A 67 0.75 13.62 -8.41
N ILE A 68 0.87 12.38 -7.93
CA ILE A 68 1.68 12.04 -6.76
C ILE A 68 2.61 10.86 -7.04
N ASP A 69 3.82 10.96 -6.52
CA ASP A 69 4.71 9.81 -6.38
C ASP A 69 4.20 8.94 -5.22
N GLU A 70 4.41 7.63 -5.31
CA GLU A 70 4.08 6.70 -4.23
C GLU A 70 5.34 6.00 -3.73
N PHE A 71 5.57 6.09 -2.42
CA PHE A 71 6.69 5.44 -1.76
C PHE A 71 6.24 4.19 -1.01
N PHE A 72 6.90 3.09 -1.30
CA PHE A 72 6.74 1.82 -0.59
C PHE A 72 7.99 1.54 0.24
N PHE A 73 7.80 1.09 1.48
CA PHE A 73 8.88 0.61 2.35
C PHE A 73 8.39 -0.63 3.10
N VAL A 74 9.08 -1.76 2.90
CA VAL A 74 8.68 -3.04 3.48
C VAL A 74 9.25 -3.15 4.89
N LEU A 75 8.40 -3.39 5.87
CA LEU A 75 8.79 -3.72 7.24
C LEU A 75 9.11 -5.21 7.37
N ASP A 76 8.24 -6.08 6.84
CA ASP A 76 8.42 -7.53 6.87
C ASP A 76 7.76 -8.21 5.66
N GLY A 77 8.31 -9.35 5.22
CA GLY A 77 7.83 -10.08 4.05
C GLY A 77 8.48 -9.67 2.73
N HIS A 78 7.80 -9.94 1.61
CA HIS A 78 8.28 -9.66 0.26
C HIS A 78 7.18 -9.00 -0.57
N PHE A 79 7.49 -7.81 -1.07
CA PHE A 79 6.56 -6.99 -1.82
C PHE A 79 7.01 -6.85 -3.27
N LEU A 80 6.14 -7.23 -4.19
CA LEU A 80 6.41 -7.21 -5.62
C LEU A 80 5.66 -6.03 -6.25
N ILE A 81 6.38 -5.23 -7.03
CA ILE A 81 5.82 -4.12 -7.79
C ILE A 81 6.05 -4.43 -9.27
N ASP A 82 4.96 -4.76 -9.97
CA ASP A 82 4.97 -4.91 -11.41
C ASP A 82 4.92 -3.53 -12.06
N LEU A 83 5.89 -3.29 -12.94
CA LEU A 83 5.91 -2.21 -13.91
C LEU A 83 5.67 -2.82 -15.29
N GLU A 84 5.48 -1.99 -16.31
CA GLU A 84 5.23 -2.49 -17.67
C GLU A 84 6.39 -3.32 -18.23
N ASP A 85 7.62 -3.01 -17.85
CA ASP A 85 8.85 -3.59 -18.41
C ASP A 85 9.57 -4.57 -17.46
N LYS A 86 9.29 -4.51 -16.16
CA LYS A 86 10.01 -5.30 -15.14
C LYS A 86 9.20 -5.49 -13.86
N VAL A 87 9.70 -6.38 -13.01
CA VAL A 87 9.21 -6.57 -11.65
C VAL A 87 10.29 -6.14 -10.66
N VAL A 88 9.91 -5.32 -9.69
CA VAL A 88 10.75 -4.97 -8.54
C VAL A 88 10.36 -5.88 -7.38
N ASP A 89 11.33 -6.56 -6.78
CA ASP A 89 11.15 -7.38 -5.56
C ASP A 89 11.81 -6.66 -4.38
N LEU A 90 10.98 -6.21 -3.44
CA LEU A 90 11.40 -5.58 -2.20
C LEU A 90 11.33 -6.60 -1.06
N GLY A 91 12.48 -6.89 -0.49
CA GLY A 91 12.58 -7.58 0.79
C GLY A 91 12.44 -6.63 1.99
N PRO A 92 12.51 -7.17 3.21
CA PRO A 92 12.38 -6.37 4.42
C PRO A 92 13.42 -5.26 4.52
N ARG A 93 13.01 -4.09 4.99
CA ARG A 93 13.81 -2.86 5.17
C ARG A 93 14.31 -2.26 3.85
N GLN A 94 13.65 -2.56 2.75
CA GLN A 94 13.90 -1.95 1.45
C GLN A 94 12.74 -1.04 1.06
N GLY A 95 13.04 -0.01 0.27
CA GLY A 95 12.03 0.90 -0.24
C GLY A 95 12.21 1.23 -1.71
N PHE A 96 11.12 1.66 -2.33
CA PHE A 96 11.05 2.01 -3.75
C PHE A 96 10.03 3.12 -3.95
N VAL A 97 10.33 4.05 -4.86
CA VAL A 97 9.40 5.10 -5.26
C VAL A 97 8.90 4.77 -6.65
N VAL A 98 7.58 4.69 -6.81
CA VAL A 98 6.92 4.71 -8.11
C VAL A 98 6.61 6.16 -8.43
N SER A 99 7.20 6.69 -9.51
CA SER A 99 6.93 8.05 -9.94
C SER A 99 5.50 8.21 -10.46
N LYS A 100 4.94 9.40 -10.29
CA LYS A 100 3.64 9.77 -10.84
C LYS A 100 3.56 9.50 -12.34
N GLY A 101 2.39 9.08 -12.80
CA GLY A 101 2.12 8.68 -14.18
C GLY A 101 2.68 7.32 -14.58
N VAL A 102 3.38 6.61 -13.69
CA VAL A 102 3.83 5.24 -13.95
C VAL A 102 2.74 4.25 -13.54
N ARG A 103 2.22 3.54 -14.53
CA ARG A 103 1.27 2.45 -14.31
C ARG A 103 1.97 1.26 -13.65
N HIS A 104 1.38 0.76 -12.57
CA HIS A 104 1.97 -0.31 -11.78
C HIS A 104 0.92 -1.18 -11.10
N ARG A 105 1.33 -2.34 -10.61
CA ARG A 105 0.52 -3.24 -9.79
C ARG A 105 1.34 -3.78 -8.64
N THR A 106 0.79 -3.71 -7.43
CA THR A 106 1.42 -4.24 -6.23
C THR A 106 0.87 -5.60 -5.86
N ARG A 107 1.72 -6.49 -5.35
CA ARG A 107 1.32 -7.85 -4.97
C ARG A 107 2.27 -8.47 -3.96
N ALA A 108 1.73 -9.35 -3.13
CA ALA A 108 2.47 -10.08 -2.11
C ALA A 108 1.96 -11.53 -2.07
N SER A 109 2.84 -12.51 -2.29
CA SER A 109 2.44 -13.94 -2.31
C SER A 109 2.13 -14.49 -0.91
N LYS A 110 2.67 -13.83 0.12
CA LYS A 110 2.43 -14.09 1.54
C LYS A 110 2.22 -12.75 2.24
N ARG A 111 1.58 -12.78 3.42
CA ARG A 111 1.42 -11.62 4.29
C ARG A 111 2.72 -10.81 4.39
N THR A 112 2.64 -9.56 3.96
CA THR A 112 3.73 -8.59 3.90
C THR A 112 3.24 -7.27 4.47
N VAL A 113 4.11 -6.55 5.15
CA VAL A 113 3.83 -5.29 5.83
C VAL A 113 4.75 -4.21 5.31
#